data_AF-A0A8G0ZUC9-F1
#
_entry.id   AF-A0A8G0ZUC9-F1
#
_cell.length_a   1.000
_cell.length_b   1.000
_cell.length_c   1.000
_cell.angle_alpha   90.00
_cell.angle_beta   90.00
_cell.angle_gamma   90.00
#
_symmetry.space_group_name_H-M   'P 1'
#
loop_
_entity.id
_entity.type
_entity.pdbx_description
1 polymer ?
#
loop_
_entity_poly.entity_id
_entity_poly.type
_entity_poly.pdbx_seq_one_letter_code
_entity_poly.pdbx_strand_id
1 'polypeptide(L)' 'MNPTLTRDEITVTCEDGMIQKVRLCLTKNLEPRRCGADVIRDCRLKKAVMEPVR' A
#
# COMPACT_ATOMS: atom_id res chain seq x y z
N MET A 1 9.25 -8.35 -6.64
CA MET A 1 9.66 -7.01 -6.16
C MET A 1 9.46 -6.08 -7.34
N ASN A 2 8.64 -5.03 -7.21
CA ASN A 2 8.44 -4.07 -8.32
C ASN A 2 9.70 -3.18 -8.38
N PRO A 3 10.47 -3.14 -9.49
CA PRO A 3 11.72 -2.38 -9.55
C PRO A 3 11.53 -0.87 -9.41
N THR A 4 10.33 -0.37 -9.69
CA THR A 4 10.04 1.06 -9.81
C THR A 4 9.41 1.67 -8.55
N LEU A 5 8.98 0.83 -7.59
CA LEU A 5 8.29 1.28 -6.37
C LEU A 5 8.85 0.54 -5.15
N THR A 6 9.35 1.32 -4.20
CA THR A 6 9.87 0.83 -2.93
C THR A 6 8.72 0.54 -1.95
N ARG A 7 8.99 -0.29 -0.94
CA ARG A 7 7.99 -0.74 0.05
C ARG A 7 7.32 0.40 0.81
N ASP A 8 7.98 1.54 0.93
CA ASP A 8 7.46 2.67 1.70
C ASP A 8 6.69 3.68 0.83
N GLU A 9 6.57 3.44 -0.49
CA GLU A 9 5.84 4.28 -1.45
C GLU A 9 4.40 3.80 -1.69
N ILE A 10 4.07 2.60 -1.22
CA ILE A 10 2.73 2.01 -1.25
C ILE A 10 2.33 1.60 0.16
N THR A 11 1.09 1.88 0.54
CA THR A 11 0.52 1.43 1.81
C THR A 11 -0.70 0.57 1.59
N VAL A 12 -0.81 -0.47 2.41
CA VAL A 12 -1.90 -1.45 2.37
C VAL A 12 -2.53 -1.49 3.75
N THR A 13 -3.84 -1.25 3.79
CA THR A 13 -4.65 -1.42 4.99
C THR A 13 -5.43 -2.72 4.84
N CYS A 14 -5.39 -3.54 5.90
CA CYS A 14 -6.16 -4.77 5.98
C CYS A 14 -7.11 -4.71 7.16
N GLU A 15 -8.28 -5.30 7.00
CA GLU A 15 -9.31 -5.46 8.03
C GLU A 15 -9.90 -6.86 7.87
N ASP A 16 -10.13 -7.56 8.98
CA ASP A 16 -10.71 -8.92 9.00
C ASP A 16 -10.05 -9.94 8.06
N GLY A 17 -8.73 -9.87 7.87
CA GLY A 17 -8.01 -10.80 7.00
C GLY A 17 -7.95 -10.40 5.51
N MET A 18 -8.62 -9.30 5.15
CA MET A 18 -8.81 -8.87 3.77
C MET A 18 -8.09 -7.56 3.47
N ILE A 19 -7.64 -7.38 2.23
CA ILE A 19 -7.13 -6.09 1.76
C ILE A 19 -8.31 -5.15 1.51
N GLN A 20 -8.40 -4.07 2.29
CA GLN A 20 -9.46 -3.06 2.15
C GLN A 20 -9.04 -1.92 1.23
N LYS A 21 -7.77 -1.52 1.30
CA LYS A 21 -7.30 -0.30 0.63
C LYS A 21 -5.84 -0.41 0.26
N VAL A 22 -5.54 0.06 -0.94
CA VAL A 22 -4.18 0.31 -1.40
C VAL A 22 -4.05 1.79 -1.71
N ARG A 23 -3.02 2.45 -1.18
CA ARG A 23 -2.71 3.86 -1.47
C ARG A 23 -1.29 3.95 -2.01
N LEU A 24 -1.14 4.67 -3.13
CA LEU A 24 0.15 5.06 -3.69
C LEU A 24 0.43 6.51 -3.28
N CYS A 25 1.61 6.77 -2.70
CA CYS A 25 1.98 8.12 -2.28
C CYS A 25 2.83 8.80 -3.34
N LEU A 26 2.36 9.96 -3.82
CA LEU A 26 3.00 10.71 -4.89
C LEU A 26 3.34 12.14 -4.45
N THR A 27 4.36 12.72 -5.07
CA THR A 27 4.59 14.18 -5.06
C THR A 27 3.52 14.88 -5.91
N LYS A 28 3.48 16.21 -5.86
CA LYS A 28 2.60 16.99 -6.75
C LYS A 28 2.93 16.81 -8.23
N ASN A 29 4.15 16.36 -8.54
CA ASN A 29 4.63 16.08 -9.89
C ASN A 29 4.40 14.60 -10.28
N LEU A 30 3.61 13.86 -9.50
CA LEU A 30 3.28 12.44 -9.72
C LEU A 30 4.48 11.48 -9.60
N GLU A 31 5.52 11.89 -8.87
CA GLU A 31 6.67 11.02 -8.59
C GLU A 31 6.42 10.22 -7.31
N PRO A 32 6.79 8.92 -7.26
CA PRO A 32 6.73 8.13 -6.04
C PRO A 32 7.47 8.82 -4.88
N ARG A 33 6.85 8.83 -3.71
CA ARG A 33 7.48 9.32 -2.48
C ARG A 33 7.12 8.44 -1.30
N ARG A 34 7.99 8.47 -0.30
CA ARG A 34 7.71 7.84 0.99
C ARG A 34 6.39 8.33 1.56
N CYS A 35 5.51 7.38 1.89
CA CYS A 35 4.25 7.62 2.57
C CYS A 35 4.47 8.15 4.01
N GLY A 36 3.47 8.81 4.56
CA GLY A 36 3.49 9.30 5.95
C GLY A 36 3.63 8.14 6.97
N ALA A 37 4.27 8.42 8.11
CA ALA A 37 4.49 7.40 9.15
C ALA A 37 3.19 6.86 9.76
N ASP A 38 2.12 7.65 9.66
CA ASP A 38 0.75 7.36 10.08
C ASP A 38 0.03 6.33 9.21
N VAL A 39 0.44 6.16 7.95
CA VAL A 39 -0.22 5.24 6.99
C VAL A 39 0.65 4.05 6.59
N ILE A 40 1.93 4.04 6.98
CA ILE A 40 2.94 3.14 6.41
C ILE A 40 2.76 1.64 6.76
N ARG A 41 2.05 1.30 7.85
CA ARG A 41 2.01 -0.09 8.35
C ARG A 41 0.70 -0.49 9.05
N ASP A 42 -0.39 -0.53 8.30
CA ASP A 42 -1.64 -1.06 8.85
C ASP A 42 -1.78 -2.58 8.66
N CYS A 43 -1.41 -3.12 7.51
CA CYS A 43 -1.51 -4.56 7.28
C CYS A 43 -0.30 -5.34 7.81
N ARG A 44 -0.45 -6.05 8.94
CA ARG A 44 0.59 -6.97 9.48
C ARG A 44 0.47 -8.41 8.95
N LEU A 45 -0.55 -8.70 8.16
CA LEU A 45 -0.79 -10.03 7.60
C LEU A 45 0.27 -10.37 6.56
N LYS A 46 0.87 -11.55 6.69
CA LYS A 46 1.84 -12.08 5.70
C LYS A 46 1.16 -12.49 4.38
N LYS A 47 -0.13 -12.84 4.46
CA LYS A 47 -1.01 -13.17 3.34
C LYS A 47 -2.36 -12.53 3.63
N ALA A 48 -2.77 -11.60 2.78
CA ALA A 48 -4.11 -11.01 2.81
C ALA A 48 -4.72 -11.22 1.42
N VAL A 49 -6.03 -11.49 1.37
CA VAL A 49 -6.74 -11.77 0.13
C VAL A 49 -7.32 -10.46 -0.42
N MET A 50 -7.19 -10.25 -1.73
CA MET A 50 -7.88 -9.19 -2.47
C MET A 50 -8.88 -9.85 -3.41
N GLU A 51 -10.13 -9.42 -3.37
CA GLU A 51 -11.14 -9.90 -4.33
C GLU A 51 -10.80 -9.44 -5.76
N PRO A 52 -11.22 -10.18 -6.79
CA PRO A 52 -10.94 -9.80 -8.17
C PRO A 52 -11.53 -8.42 -8.51
N VAL A 53 -10.72 -7.57 -9.14
CA VAL A 53 -11.21 -6.32 -9.73
C VAL A 53 -12.06 -6.68 -10.96
N ARG A 54 -13.32 -6.24 -10.99
CA ARG A 54 -14.22 -6.39 -12.14
C ARG A 54 -14.37 -5.09 -12.90
#